data_AF-A0A2S5DHR0-F1
#
_entry.id   AF-A0A2S5DHR0-F1
#
_cell.length_a   1.000
_cell.length_b   1.000
_cell.length_c   1.000
_cell.angle_alpha   90.00
_cell.angle_beta   90.00
_cell.angle_gamma   90.00
#
_symmetry.space_group_name_H-M   'P 1'
#
loop_
_entity.id
_entity.type
_entity.pdbx_description
1 polymer ?
#
loop_
_entity_poly.entity_id
_entity_poly.type
_entity_poly.pdbx_seq_one_letter_code
_entity_poly.pdbx_strand_id
1 'polypeptide(L)'
;MLAGAVAASLLLSGLARAADNADAETNPADQPEADQAITAKPDHQWTGWWNRSTLLGDMGGLRSALGRAGVTLGLSETSQYLRNVSGGLNYGGDYEGLATLTLGLDTQRAGGWEGGSFNLSVLDIHGKAFSAEHVGSIQTASGIEADRATRLWEAWYQQQLNGDRLDLKIGQQSLDQEFMVSQYGGLFMGTMFGWAAVPSADLPAGGPAYPLSGLGLRLRGKIGDNFTLLGGVFAGDPTRDATQNPDPQQLNKYGTTFSRHGGALFIGELQYGRNLPSNGALEAPQAKGSQPGLPGTYKLGFWYLNQKTADTRLDADGQPMAISGNPAMQHAGNYSIYAVADQTVWRPSEDSSLTLNLFGRVMAAPGDRNPISLSANAGITLTAPFAGRDNDSAGLALGYVKVGNHAAGADRDNGIASGNSLYPVRSDEIQAEATYLYQLTPWWQWQADLQYVRNVGAGAVSPNDPNQIQKIPNNWVLGLKTTITF
;
A
#
# COMPACT_ATOMS: atom_id res chain seq x y z
N MET A 1 -41.73 20.84 29.00
CA MET A 1 -42.13 20.26 30.30
C MET A 1 -41.84 18.78 30.29
N LEU A 2 -41.40 18.29 31.44
CA LEU A 2 -40.80 17.00 31.74
C LEU A 2 -41.60 15.74 31.34
N ALA A 3 -40.81 14.70 31.04
CA ALA A 3 -40.91 13.31 31.53
C ALA A 3 -41.99 12.34 30.99
N GLY A 4 -41.50 11.15 30.65
CA GLY A 4 -42.28 9.92 30.47
C GLY A 4 -41.35 8.73 30.24
N ALA A 5 -40.86 8.13 31.33
CA ALA A 5 -40.08 6.91 31.35
C ALA A 5 -40.98 5.66 31.36
N VAL A 6 -40.57 4.57 30.71
CA VAL A 6 -40.87 3.20 31.15
C VAL A 6 -39.64 2.33 30.89
N ALA A 7 -39.27 1.58 31.93
CA ALA A 7 -38.13 0.68 32.03
C ALA A 7 -38.61 -0.78 32.18
N ALA A 8 -37.61 -1.68 32.23
CA ALA A 8 -37.60 -3.08 32.69
C ALA A 8 -37.81 -4.15 31.60
N SER A 9 -36.82 -4.95 31.18
CA SER A 9 -35.87 -5.89 31.84
C SER A 9 -36.42 -7.32 32.02
N LEU A 10 -35.50 -8.31 31.94
CA LEU A 10 -35.52 -9.76 32.28
C LEU A 10 -34.83 -10.54 31.12
N LEU A 11 -33.85 -11.45 31.25
CA LEU A 11 -33.26 -12.19 32.39
C LEU A 11 -31.89 -12.75 31.98
N LEU A 12 -30.97 -12.87 32.95
CA LEU A 12 -29.75 -13.67 32.90
C LEU A 12 -30.02 -15.16 33.09
N SER A 13 -29.29 -15.99 32.34
CA SER A 13 -28.64 -17.25 32.77
C SER A 13 -27.79 -17.70 31.56
N GLY A 14 -26.45 -17.69 31.59
CA GLY A 14 -25.62 -18.49 32.47
C GLY A 14 -25.13 -19.70 31.69
N LEU A 15 -23.97 -19.58 31.04
CA LEU A 15 -23.02 -20.68 30.77
C LEU A 15 -21.68 -20.05 30.39
N ALA A 16 -20.79 -20.01 31.38
CA ALA A 16 -19.37 -19.86 31.14
C ALA A 16 -18.90 -21.05 30.29
N ARG A 17 -18.53 -20.77 29.05
CA ARG A 17 -17.54 -21.54 28.30
C ARG A 17 -16.62 -20.50 27.69
N ALA A 18 -15.46 -20.33 28.31
CA ALA A 18 -14.27 -19.90 27.59
C ALA A 18 -14.09 -20.92 26.45
N ALA A 19 -14.46 -20.51 25.24
CA ALA A 19 -14.02 -21.16 24.04
C ALA A 19 -12.82 -20.34 23.58
N ASP A 20 -11.63 -20.90 23.80
CA ASP A 20 -10.39 -20.52 23.14
C ASP A 20 -10.61 -20.55 21.62
N ASN A 21 -11.09 -19.46 21.04
CA ASN A 21 -11.16 -19.27 19.61
C ASN A 21 -10.28 -18.07 19.27
N ALA A 22 -8.98 -18.29 19.37
CA ALA A 22 -7.96 -17.41 18.82
C ALA A 22 -7.85 -17.65 17.31
N ASP A 23 -8.90 -17.29 16.57
CA ASP A 23 -8.85 -17.16 15.11
C ASP A 23 -8.96 -15.66 14.79
N ALA A 24 -7.93 -14.92 15.19
CA ALA A 24 -7.72 -13.56 14.71
C ALA A 24 -6.91 -13.67 13.42
N GLU A 25 -7.58 -13.75 12.28
CA GLU A 25 -6.89 -13.72 10.99
C GLU A 25 -7.41 -12.57 10.13
N THR A 26 -6.44 -11.70 9.87
CA THR A 26 -6.43 -10.57 8.96
C THR A 26 -6.91 -10.96 7.56
N ASN A 27 -7.48 -9.97 6.86
CA ASN A 27 -7.86 -10.09 5.46
C ASN A 27 -6.71 -10.72 4.64
N PRO A 28 -6.92 -11.83 3.92
CA PRO A 28 -5.88 -12.49 3.11
C PRO A 28 -5.26 -11.57 2.05
N ALA A 29 -5.94 -10.49 1.67
CA ALA A 29 -5.45 -9.49 0.72
C ALA A 29 -4.51 -8.44 1.36
N ASP A 30 -4.48 -8.33 2.70
CA ASP A 30 -3.70 -7.32 3.42
C ASP A 30 -2.49 -7.91 4.18
N GLN A 31 -2.22 -9.22 4.03
CA GLN A 31 -1.01 -9.82 4.58
C GLN A 31 0.18 -9.58 3.62
N PRO A 32 1.33 -9.05 4.10
CA PRO A 32 2.59 -9.21 3.39
C PRO A 32 2.76 -10.69 3.06
N GLU A 33 3.19 -11.02 1.84
CA GLU A 33 3.29 -12.39 1.25
C GLU A 33 4.26 -13.34 2.01
N ALA A 34 4.03 -13.53 3.29
CA ALA A 34 4.84 -14.27 4.22
C ALA A 34 3.97 -15.04 5.21
N ASP A 35 2.91 -15.69 4.72
CA ASP A 35 2.33 -16.85 5.40
C ASP A 35 1.64 -17.78 4.40
N GLN A 36 2.46 -18.53 3.64
CA GLN A 36 2.02 -19.72 2.91
C GLN A 36 1.72 -20.92 3.85
N ALA A 37 1.69 -20.70 5.15
CA ALA A 37 1.49 -21.72 6.16
C ALA A 37 0.07 -21.75 6.75
N ILE A 38 -0.95 -21.20 6.07
CA ILE A 38 -2.35 -21.54 6.39
C ILE A 38 -2.58 -22.99 5.99
N THR A 39 -2.24 -23.89 6.91
CA THR A 39 -2.73 -25.25 6.91
C THR A 39 -4.20 -25.15 7.27
N ALA A 40 -5.06 -25.11 6.26
CA ALA A 40 -6.50 -25.26 6.43
C ALA A 40 -6.73 -26.56 7.20
N LYS A 41 -6.91 -26.48 8.51
CA LYS A 41 -7.51 -27.56 9.28
C LYS A 41 -8.89 -27.78 8.65
N PRO A 42 -9.29 -29.02 8.36
CA PRO A 42 -10.62 -29.30 7.83
C PRO A 42 -11.60 -28.96 8.94
N ASP A 43 -12.14 -27.75 8.91
CA ASP A 43 -13.19 -27.38 9.84
C ASP A 43 -14.48 -28.01 9.30
N HIS A 44 -14.79 -29.20 9.82
CA HIS A 44 -16.04 -29.91 9.58
C HIS A 44 -17.24 -29.21 10.24
N GLN A 45 -17.12 -27.92 10.54
CA GLN A 45 -18.19 -27.11 11.06
C GLN A 45 -18.66 -26.18 9.96
N TRP A 46 -19.93 -26.30 9.57
CA TRP A 46 -20.63 -25.21 8.91
C TRP A 46 -20.56 -24.00 9.83
N THR A 47 -19.53 -23.18 9.68
CA THR A 47 -19.47 -21.87 10.30
C THR A 47 -20.62 -21.08 9.67
N GLY A 48 -21.58 -20.66 10.50
CA GLY A 48 -22.73 -19.90 10.03
C GLY A 48 -22.28 -18.68 9.22
N TRP A 49 -23.18 -18.10 8.42
CA TRP A 49 -22.88 -16.96 7.54
C TRP A 49 -22.05 -15.85 8.19
N TRP A 50 -22.29 -15.61 9.48
CA TRP A 50 -21.63 -14.60 10.31
C TRP A 50 -20.19 -14.91 10.74
N ASN A 51 -19.81 -16.19 10.80
CA ASN A 51 -18.55 -16.64 11.42
C ASN A 51 -17.58 -17.31 10.45
N ARG A 52 -18.01 -17.62 9.23
CA ARG A 52 -17.10 -18.15 8.20
C ARG A 52 -16.06 -17.12 7.81
N SER A 53 -14.89 -17.57 7.38
CA SER A 53 -13.78 -16.71 6.96
C SER A 53 -13.94 -16.11 5.56
N THR A 54 -14.79 -16.72 4.72
CA THR A 54 -15.05 -16.32 3.33
C THR A 54 -16.53 -16.42 2.99
N LEU A 55 -17.04 -15.53 2.14
CA LEU A 55 -18.46 -15.44 1.82
C LEU A 55 -19.02 -16.73 1.20
N LEU A 56 -18.25 -17.43 0.37
CA LEU A 56 -18.65 -18.67 -0.28
C LEU A 56 -18.25 -19.91 0.54
N GLY A 57 -17.53 -19.72 1.67
CA GLY A 57 -17.04 -20.81 2.52
C GLY A 57 -16.21 -21.81 1.72
N ASP A 58 -16.47 -23.11 1.93
CA ASP A 58 -15.76 -24.20 1.26
C ASP A 58 -16.18 -24.42 -0.22
N MET A 59 -17.18 -23.68 -0.71
CA MET A 59 -17.78 -23.83 -2.04
C MET A 59 -18.27 -25.26 -2.34
N GLY A 60 -18.93 -25.90 -1.37
CA GLY A 60 -19.39 -27.29 -1.50
C GLY A 60 -18.23 -28.29 -1.49
N GLY A 61 -17.14 -27.93 -0.80
CA GLY A 61 -15.91 -28.73 -0.68
C GLY A 61 -14.88 -28.51 -1.80
N LEU A 62 -15.15 -27.67 -2.81
CA LEU A 62 -14.19 -27.37 -3.87
C LEU A 62 -12.91 -26.75 -3.30
N ARG A 63 -13.03 -25.75 -2.41
CA ARG A 63 -11.86 -25.09 -1.79
C ARG A 63 -11.02 -26.09 -1.02
N SER A 64 -11.67 -26.98 -0.27
CA SER A 64 -10.98 -28.05 0.48
C SER A 64 -10.34 -29.09 -0.44
N ALA A 65 -10.96 -29.41 -1.58
CA ALA A 65 -10.40 -30.33 -2.56
C ALA A 65 -9.15 -29.76 -3.24
N LEU A 66 -9.19 -28.48 -3.64
CA LEU A 66 -8.04 -27.75 -4.16
C LEU A 66 -6.92 -27.67 -3.12
N GLY A 67 -7.25 -27.31 -1.87
CA GLY A 67 -6.26 -27.21 -0.79
C GLY A 67 -5.52 -28.53 -0.51
N ARG A 68 -6.22 -29.68 -0.59
CA ARG A 68 -5.57 -31.01 -0.50
C ARG A 68 -4.60 -31.30 -1.65
N ALA A 69 -4.84 -30.71 -2.82
CA ALA A 69 -3.96 -30.80 -3.98
C ALA A 69 -2.86 -29.71 -3.99
N GLY A 70 -2.73 -28.93 -2.90
CA GLY A 70 -1.78 -27.83 -2.82
C GLY A 70 -2.21 -26.54 -3.51
N VAL A 71 -3.45 -26.47 -4.03
CA VAL A 71 -3.95 -25.28 -4.74
C VAL A 71 -4.76 -24.40 -3.78
N THR A 72 -4.45 -23.11 -3.74
CA THR A 72 -5.26 -22.10 -3.05
C THR A 72 -5.98 -21.21 -4.07
N LEU A 73 -7.24 -20.89 -3.77
CA LEU A 73 -8.06 -19.97 -4.54
C LEU A 73 -8.49 -18.84 -3.62
N GLY A 74 -8.07 -17.62 -3.95
CA GLY A 74 -8.49 -16.38 -3.30
C GLY A 74 -9.25 -15.51 -4.29
N LEU A 75 -10.35 -14.92 -3.84
CA LEU A 75 -11.07 -13.89 -4.57
C LEU A 75 -11.48 -12.81 -3.57
N SER A 76 -11.15 -11.56 -3.86
CA SER A 76 -11.58 -10.40 -3.08
C SER A 76 -12.11 -9.30 -3.99
N GLU A 77 -12.99 -8.47 -3.45
CA GLU A 77 -13.48 -7.23 -4.07
C GLU A 77 -13.27 -6.10 -3.08
N THR A 78 -12.58 -5.05 -3.51
CA THR A 78 -12.59 -3.75 -2.85
C THR A 78 -13.40 -2.79 -3.69
N SER A 79 -14.39 -2.15 -3.09
CA SER A 79 -15.30 -1.21 -3.74
C SER A 79 -15.37 0.06 -2.91
N GLN A 80 -15.18 1.23 -3.50
CA GLN A 80 -15.23 2.49 -2.76
C GLN A 80 -15.84 3.62 -3.57
N TYR A 81 -16.47 4.56 -2.86
CA TYR A 81 -16.99 5.80 -3.42
C TYR A 81 -16.34 6.97 -2.70
N LEU A 82 -15.70 7.85 -3.47
CA LEU A 82 -15.03 9.05 -2.97
C LEU A 82 -15.76 10.28 -3.49
N ARG A 83 -15.84 11.32 -2.68
CA ARG A 83 -16.48 12.59 -3.06
C ARG A 83 -15.66 13.78 -2.58
N ASN A 84 -15.26 14.64 -3.52
CA ASN A 84 -14.69 15.95 -3.22
C ASN A 84 -15.82 16.92 -2.89
N VAL A 85 -15.78 17.49 -1.68
CA VAL A 85 -16.84 18.36 -1.14
C VAL A 85 -16.44 19.83 -1.03
N SER A 86 -15.18 20.17 -1.30
CA SER A 86 -14.68 21.55 -1.30
C SER A 86 -13.37 21.65 -2.06
N GLY A 87 -13.12 22.75 -2.78
CA GLY A 87 -11.82 23.03 -3.39
C GLY A 87 -11.36 21.95 -4.38
N GLY A 88 -10.04 21.76 -4.53
CA GLY A 88 -9.49 20.83 -5.52
C GLY A 88 -9.74 21.30 -6.95
N LEU A 89 -9.75 20.34 -7.88
CA LEU A 89 -10.04 20.59 -9.29
C LEU A 89 -11.54 20.77 -9.55
N ASN A 90 -12.35 19.80 -9.11
CA ASN A 90 -13.79 19.75 -9.36
C ASN A 90 -14.56 19.15 -8.19
N TYR A 91 -15.75 19.69 -7.90
CA TYR A 91 -16.71 19.06 -6.98
C TYR A 91 -17.36 17.84 -7.65
N GLY A 92 -17.56 16.76 -6.90
CA GLY A 92 -18.16 15.55 -7.44
C GLY A 92 -17.64 14.32 -6.73
N GLY A 93 -18.05 13.15 -7.22
CA GLY A 93 -17.59 11.89 -6.67
C GLY A 93 -17.69 10.77 -7.68
N ASP A 94 -16.81 9.81 -7.52
CA ASP A 94 -16.66 8.66 -8.39
C ASP A 94 -16.55 7.39 -7.57
N TYR A 95 -16.88 6.30 -8.25
CA TYR A 95 -16.74 4.95 -7.73
C TYR A 95 -15.48 4.31 -8.32
N GLU A 96 -14.73 3.61 -7.48
CA GLU A 96 -13.57 2.81 -7.81
C GLU A 96 -13.78 1.39 -7.29
N GLY A 97 -13.34 0.40 -8.05
CA GLY A 97 -13.44 -1.00 -7.69
C GLY A 97 -12.25 -1.81 -8.17
N LEU A 98 -11.90 -2.81 -7.37
CA LEU A 98 -10.78 -3.71 -7.60
C LEU A 98 -11.17 -5.12 -7.15
N ALA A 99 -11.36 -6.02 -8.11
CA ALA A 99 -11.43 -7.44 -7.84
C ALA A 99 -10.04 -8.07 -8.01
N THR A 100 -9.61 -8.89 -7.07
CA THR A 100 -8.35 -9.64 -7.16
C THR A 100 -8.63 -11.13 -7.08
N LEU A 101 -8.26 -11.84 -8.15
CA LEU A 101 -8.25 -13.30 -8.19
C LEU A 101 -6.82 -13.79 -7.99
N THR A 102 -6.59 -14.64 -7.00
CA THR A 102 -5.28 -15.22 -6.70
C THR A 102 -5.35 -16.74 -6.73
N LEU A 103 -4.41 -17.34 -7.46
CA LEU A 103 -4.18 -18.78 -7.52
C LEU A 103 -2.78 -19.07 -6.99
N GLY A 104 -2.71 -19.82 -5.89
CA GLY A 104 -1.47 -20.30 -5.31
C GLY A 104 -1.28 -21.80 -5.55
N LEU A 105 -0.03 -22.23 -5.65
CA LEU A 105 0.34 -23.65 -5.70
C LEU A 105 1.49 -23.91 -4.72
N ASP A 106 1.25 -24.78 -3.74
CA ASP A 106 2.27 -25.40 -2.90
C ASP A 106 2.82 -26.64 -3.63
N THR A 107 4.10 -26.59 -4.01
CA THR A 107 4.71 -27.65 -4.81
C THR A 107 4.80 -28.97 -4.07
N GLN A 108 5.03 -28.97 -2.75
CA GLN A 108 5.15 -30.20 -1.96
C GLN A 108 3.80 -30.90 -1.84
N ARG A 109 2.73 -30.15 -1.54
CA ARG A 109 1.36 -30.67 -1.48
C ARG A 109 0.85 -31.12 -2.84
N ALA A 110 1.32 -30.50 -3.92
CA ALA A 110 1.02 -30.91 -5.30
C ALA A 110 1.82 -32.13 -5.80
N GLY A 111 2.67 -32.74 -4.95
CA GLY A 111 3.48 -33.91 -5.31
C GLY A 111 4.82 -33.60 -5.98
N GLY A 112 5.25 -32.33 -5.94
CA GLY A 112 6.54 -31.84 -6.39
C GLY A 112 7.59 -31.82 -5.28
N TRP A 113 8.46 -30.80 -5.31
CA TRP A 113 9.58 -30.67 -4.38
C TRP A 113 9.21 -29.84 -3.14
N GLU A 114 10.06 -29.89 -2.11
CA GLU A 114 9.84 -29.18 -0.85
C GLU A 114 10.15 -27.68 -0.97
N GLY A 115 9.36 -26.84 -0.30
CA GLY A 115 9.60 -25.40 -0.14
C GLY A 115 9.33 -24.53 -1.38
N GLY A 116 8.85 -25.10 -2.49
CA GLY A 116 8.51 -24.35 -3.69
C GLY A 116 7.05 -23.85 -3.68
N SER A 117 6.82 -22.66 -4.23
CA SER A 117 5.47 -22.14 -4.45
C SER A 117 5.34 -21.29 -5.69
N PHE A 118 4.15 -21.32 -6.30
CA PHE A 118 3.78 -20.44 -7.41
C PHE A 118 2.62 -19.54 -6.98
N ASN A 119 2.64 -18.30 -7.48
CA ASN A 119 1.54 -17.36 -7.34
C ASN A 119 1.15 -16.79 -8.70
N LEU A 120 -0.16 -16.69 -8.93
CA LEU A 120 -0.75 -16.01 -10.07
C LEU A 120 -1.88 -15.11 -9.57
N SER A 121 -1.75 -13.80 -9.73
CA SER A 121 -2.77 -12.82 -9.35
C SER A 121 -3.26 -12.04 -10.56
N VAL A 122 -4.56 -11.95 -10.73
CA VAL A 122 -5.24 -11.17 -11.79
C VAL A 122 -6.10 -10.11 -11.12
N LEU A 123 -5.99 -8.88 -11.61
CA LEU A 123 -6.81 -7.75 -11.19
C LEU A 123 -7.90 -7.53 -12.22
N ASP A 124 -9.11 -7.25 -11.75
CA ASP A 124 -10.15 -6.55 -12.50
C ASP A 124 -10.34 -5.18 -11.87
N ILE A 125 -9.91 -4.14 -12.59
CA ILE A 125 -9.99 -2.74 -12.17
C ILE A 125 -11.20 -2.12 -12.88
N HIS A 126 -12.12 -1.56 -12.11
CA HIS A 126 -13.36 -0.96 -12.60
C HIS A 126 -13.68 0.35 -11.88
N GLY A 127 -14.60 1.13 -12.46
CA GLY A 127 -14.89 2.48 -11.99
C GLY A 127 -14.07 3.55 -12.71
N LYS A 128 -13.79 4.66 -12.04
CA LYS A 128 -13.09 5.84 -12.60
C LYS A 128 -12.10 6.42 -11.61
N ALA A 129 -10.96 6.88 -12.10
CA ALA A 129 -9.93 7.53 -11.31
C ALA A 129 -10.44 8.85 -10.70
N PHE A 130 -10.53 8.92 -9.37
CA PHE A 130 -11.11 10.05 -8.66
C PHE A 130 -10.16 11.24 -8.49
N SER A 131 -8.90 10.99 -8.12
CA SER A 131 -7.98 12.07 -7.69
C SER A 131 -7.59 12.97 -8.86
N ALA A 132 -7.34 12.41 -10.03
CA ALA A 132 -6.96 13.17 -11.22
C ALA A 132 -8.06 14.12 -11.72
N GLU A 133 -9.34 13.75 -11.56
CA GLU A 133 -10.48 14.56 -12.01
C GLU A 133 -10.96 15.56 -10.96
N HIS A 134 -10.94 15.18 -9.68
CA HIS A 134 -11.57 15.94 -8.60
C HIS A 134 -10.58 16.64 -7.67
N VAL A 135 -9.44 16.02 -7.37
CA VAL A 135 -8.54 16.48 -6.31
C VAL A 135 -7.36 17.25 -6.91
N GLY A 136 -6.52 16.59 -7.71
CA GLY A 136 -5.27 17.14 -8.26
C GLY A 136 -4.07 16.99 -7.32
N SER A 137 -4.16 16.16 -6.27
CA SER A 137 -3.08 15.94 -5.32
C SER A 137 -1.97 15.06 -5.89
N ILE A 138 -0.76 15.22 -5.37
CA ILE A 138 0.36 14.31 -5.65
C ILE A 138 0.10 12.97 -4.95
N GLN A 139 -0.43 13.03 -3.74
CA GLN A 139 -0.84 11.87 -2.96
C GLN A 139 -2.30 11.56 -3.30
N THR A 140 -2.54 10.57 -4.16
CA THR A 140 -3.92 10.23 -4.55
C THR A 140 -4.74 9.81 -3.33
N ALA A 141 -6.03 10.12 -3.35
CA ALA A 141 -6.96 9.84 -2.26
C ALA A 141 -7.22 8.34 -2.08
N SER A 142 -6.79 7.51 -3.04
CA SER A 142 -7.06 6.09 -3.11
C SER A 142 -5.84 5.31 -3.59
N GLY A 143 -5.47 4.29 -2.81
CA GLY A 143 -4.45 3.29 -3.14
C GLY A 143 -4.84 2.30 -4.24
N ILE A 144 -6.12 2.25 -4.65
CA ILE A 144 -6.58 1.36 -5.73
C ILE A 144 -6.86 2.10 -7.04
N GLU A 145 -6.63 3.40 -7.08
CA GLU A 145 -6.84 4.24 -8.27
C GLU A 145 -5.92 3.79 -9.43
N ALA A 146 -6.54 3.36 -10.53
CA ALA A 146 -5.86 2.85 -11.71
C ALA A 146 -6.79 2.86 -12.93
N ASP A 147 -6.22 2.66 -14.12
CA ASP A 147 -7.00 2.51 -15.34
C ASP A 147 -7.81 1.22 -15.32
N ARG A 148 -9.03 1.30 -15.86
CA ARG A 148 -9.90 0.13 -16.03
C ARG A 148 -9.23 -0.94 -16.88
N ALA A 149 -9.00 -2.11 -16.30
CA ALA A 149 -8.39 -3.24 -17.00
C ALA A 149 -8.61 -4.54 -16.24
N THR A 150 -8.79 -5.64 -16.98
CA THR A 150 -8.50 -6.98 -16.48
C THR A 150 -7.05 -7.31 -16.84
N ARG A 151 -6.18 -7.47 -15.85
CA ARG A 151 -4.73 -7.56 -16.07
C ARG A 151 -4.07 -8.57 -15.14
N LEU A 152 -3.04 -9.24 -15.66
CA LEU A 152 -2.12 -9.98 -14.83
C LEU A 152 -1.36 -8.99 -13.93
N TRP A 153 -1.34 -9.24 -12.63
CA TRP A 153 -0.54 -8.46 -11.70
C TRP A 153 0.69 -9.27 -11.31
N GLU A 154 0.53 -10.34 -10.56
CA GLU A 154 1.69 -11.14 -10.15
C GLU A 154 1.72 -12.51 -10.82
N ALA A 155 2.92 -12.94 -11.20
CA ALA A 155 3.20 -14.25 -11.74
C ALA A 155 4.63 -14.62 -11.38
N TRP A 156 4.79 -15.32 -10.26
CA TRP A 156 6.11 -15.62 -9.72
C TRP A 156 6.20 -17.03 -9.15
N TYR A 157 7.45 -17.48 -9.05
CA TYR A 157 7.86 -18.69 -8.36
C TYR A 157 8.76 -18.32 -7.18
N GLN A 158 8.56 -18.95 -6.02
CA GLN A 158 9.40 -18.81 -4.85
C GLN A 158 9.93 -20.16 -4.39
N GLN A 159 11.18 -20.21 -3.96
CA GLN A 159 11.80 -21.37 -3.32
C GLN A 159 12.31 -20.98 -1.93
N GLN A 160 11.80 -21.63 -0.91
CA GLN A 160 12.34 -21.60 0.44
C GLN A 160 13.47 -22.62 0.59
N LEU A 161 14.51 -22.24 1.33
CA LEU A 161 15.72 -23.00 1.57
C LEU A 161 16.05 -22.93 3.08
N ASN A 162 16.67 -23.99 3.59
CA ASN A 162 17.12 -24.07 4.99
C ASN A 162 16.02 -23.85 6.03
N GLY A 163 14.85 -24.46 5.81
CA GLY A 163 13.75 -24.48 6.77
C GLY A 163 13.17 -23.10 7.08
N ASP A 164 12.96 -22.28 6.03
CA ASP A 164 12.41 -20.90 6.02
C ASP A 164 13.41 -19.74 6.16
N ARG A 165 14.69 -20.04 6.41
CA ARG A 165 15.69 -19.01 6.70
C ARG A 165 16.12 -18.19 5.50
N LEU A 166 15.98 -18.73 4.30
CA LEU A 166 16.34 -18.08 3.05
C LEU A 166 15.26 -18.41 2.03
N ASP A 167 14.81 -17.42 1.28
CA ASP A 167 13.96 -17.66 0.13
C ASP A 167 14.29 -16.76 -1.06
N LEU A 168 14.14 -17.35 -2.24
CA LEU A 168 14.35 -16.74 -3.54
C LEU A 168 13.02 -16.67 -4.27
N LYS A 169 12.64 -15.49 -4.74
CA LYS A 169 11.45 -15.26 -5.58
C LYS A 169 11.88 -14.75 -6.96
N ILE A 170 11.33 -15.31 -8.01
CA ILE A 170 11.60 -14.93 -9.41
C ILE A 170 10.29 -14.84 -10.19
N GLY A 171 10.15 -13.79 -10.99
CA GLY A 171 8.98 -13.58 -11.83
C GLY A 171 8.48 -12.14 -11.75
N GLN A 172 7.26 -11.93 -12.23
CA GLN A 172 6.60 -10.63 -12.20
C GLN A 172 5.99 -10.40 -10.81
N GLN A 173 6.42 -9.32 -10.16
CA GLN A 173 6.21 -9.04 -8.74
C GLN A 173 5.93 -7.56 -8.53
N SER A 174 5.23 -7.25 -7.45
CA SER A 174 4.95 -5.88 -7.00
C SER A 174 5.74 -5.59 -5.72
N LEU A 175 6.59 -4.56 -5.75
CA LEU A 175 7.49 -4.20 -4.65
C LEU A 175 6.76 -3.68 -3.42
N ASP A 176 5.59 -3.07 -3.63
CA ASP A 176 4.70 -2.56 -2.59
C ASP A 176 4.12 -3.65 -1.69
N GLN A 177 4.30 -4.93 -2.02
CA GLN A 177 3.89 -6.07 -1.17
C GLN A 177 4.92 -6.40 -0.07
N GLU A 178 6.19 -6.03 -0.24
CA GLU A 178 7.27 -6.48 0.66
C GLU A 178 8.19 -5.36 1.13
N PHE A 179 8.54 -4.42 0.25
CA PHE A 179 9.48 -3.34 0.56
C PHE A 179 8.72 -2.12 1.06
N MET A 180 9.35 -1.35 1.95
CA MET A 180 8.87 -0.06 2.49
C MET A 180 7.45 -0.07 3.11
N VAL A 181 6.86 -1.24 3.31
CA VAL A 181 5.51 -1.43 3.89
C VAL A 181 5.51 -1.06 5.36
N SER A 182 4.50 -0.30 5.78
CA SER A 182 4.12 -0.12 7.19
C SER A 182 2.85 -0.91 7.47
N GLN A 183 2.88 -1.75 8.50
CA GLN A 183 1.71 -2.57 8.87
C GLN A 183 0.54 -1.68 9.33
N TYR A 184 0.81 -0.67 10.15
CA TYR A 184 -0.25 0.21 10.66
C TYR A 184 -0.67 1.28 9.63
N GLY A 185 0.20 1.60 8.67
CA GLY A 185 -0.15 2.44 7.51
C GLY A 185 -1.19 1.80 6.60
N GLY A 186 -1.25 0.47 6.52
CA GLY A 186 -2.21 -0.26 5.68
C GLY A 186 -3.70 -0.05 6.02
N LEU A 187 -4.01 0.55 7.17
CA LEU A 187 -5.39 0.93 7.53
C LEU A 187 -5.93 2.07 6.65
N PHE A 188 -5.07 2.94 6.14
CA PHE A 188 -5.47 4.17 5.46
C PHE A 188 -5.69 3.93 3.95
N MET A 189 -6.61 4.70 3.36
CA MET A 189 -7.03 4.60 1.97
C MET A 189 -6.09 5.33 1.02
N GLY A 190 -5.50 6.46 1.42
CA GLY A 190 -4.61 7.25 0.57
C GLY A 190 -3.35 6.51 0.14
N THR A 191 -2.93 6.67 -1.12
CA THR A 191 -1.80 5.93 -1.70
C THR A 191 -0.51 6.09 -0.91
N MET A 192 -0.25 7.28 -0.34
CA MET A 192 0.97 7.53 0.42
C MET A 192 1.09 6.61 1.66
N PHE A 193 0.03 5.99 2.15
CA PHE A 193 0.12 5.04 3.26
C PHE A 193 0.44 3.60 2.81
N GLY A 194 0.23 3.29 1.52
CA GLY A 194 0.70 2.09 0.83
C GLY A 194 2.06 2.32 0.14
N TRP A 195 2.06 2.64 -1.15
CA TRP A 195 3.28 2.96 -1.92
C TRP A 195 3.75 4.41 -1.71
N ALA A 196 5.04 4.62 -1.45
CA ALA A 196 5.56 5.94 -1.08
C ALA A 196 5.56 6.92 -2.28
N ALA A 197 5.30 8.21 -2.03
CA ALA A 197 5.20 9.20 -3.12
C ALA A 197 6.51 9.42 -3.90
N VAL A 198 7.67 9.20 -3.28
CA VAL A 198 8.98 9.30 -3.96
C VAL A 198 9.06 8.30 -5.12
N PRO A 199 8.99 6.97 -4.93
CA PRO A 199 9.02 6.04 -6.05
C PRO A 199 7.82 6.21 -7.00
N SER A 200 6.64 6.59 -6.50
CA SER A 200 5.47 6.88 -7.37
C SER A 200 5.74 7.98 -8.39
N ALA A 201 6.47 9.04 -7.99
CA ALA A 201 6.74 10.19 -8.84
C ALA A 201 8.07 10.08 -9.61
N ASP A 202 9.03 9.34 -9.06
CA ASP A 202 10.45 9.43 -9.47
C ASP A 202 10.95 8.19 -10.23
N LEU A 203 10.26 7.05 -10.13
CA LEU A 203 10.55 5.87 -10.94
C LEU A 203 9.75 5.88 -12.24
N PRO A 204 10.29 5.31 -13.33
CA PRO A 204 9.52 5.10 -14.56
C PRO A 204 8.21 4.37 -14.26
N ALA A 205 7.11 4.94 -14.74
CA ALA A 205 5.75 4.42 -14.54
C ALA A 205 5.35 4.21 -13.05
N GLY A 206 6.01 4.88 -12.10
CA GLY A 206 5.80 4.70 -10.65
C GLY A 206 6.56 3.51 -10.04
N GLY A 207 7.35 2.82 -10.86
CA GLY A 207 8.11 1.63 -10.49
C GLY A 207 7.27 0.35 -10.46
N PRO A 208 7.90 -0.81 -10.16
CA PRO A 208 7.20 -2.09 -10.01
C PRO A 208 6.26 -2.12 -8.79
N ALA A 209 5.09 -1.50 -8.85
CA ALA A 209 4.08 -1.43 -7.79
C ALA A 209 2.68 -1.51 -8.39
N TYR A 210 1.62 -1.66 -7.59
CA TYR A 210 0.25 -1.64 -8.12
C TYR A 210 0.00 -0.40 -9.01
N PRO A 211 -0.62 -0.54 -10.20
CA PRO A 211 -1.11 -1.78 -10.84
C PRO A 211 -0.09 -2.41 -11.82
N LEU A 212 1.14 -1.89 -11.88
CA LEU A 212 2.22 -2.24 -12.79
C LEU A 212 3.35 -3.00 -12.06
N SER A 213 3.15 -4.29 -11.86
CA SER A 213 4.22 -5.22 -11.44
C SER A 213 5.39 -5.29 -12.43
N GLY A 214 6.58 -5.62 -11.96
CA GLY A 214 7.80 -5.75 -12.78
C GLY A 214 8.45 -7.13 -12.68
N LEU A 215 9.13 -7.55 -13.75
CA LEU A 215 9.94 -8.77 -13.74
C LEU A 215 11.18 -8.55 -12.86
N GLY A 216 11.45 -9.49 -11.95
CA GLY A 216 12.61 -9.39 -11.10
C GLY A 216 12.99 -10.66 -10.35
N LEU A 217 14.03 -10.51 -9.54
CA LEU A 217 14.57 -11.49 -8.63
C LEU A 217 14.62 -10.86 -7.23
N ARG A 218 14.10 -11.56 -6.22
CA ARG A 218 14.13 -11.12 -4.82
C ARG A 218 14.71 -12.22 -3.94
N LEU A 219 15.67 -11.85 -3.11
CA LEU A 219 16.24 -12.67 -2.04
C LEU A 219 15.77 -12.11 -0.70
N ARG A 220 15.37 -13.01 0.20
CA ARG A 220 15.05 -12.68 1.60
C ARG A 220 15.74 -13.68 2.52
N GLY A 221 16.41 -13.20 3.55
CA GLY A 221 17.12 -14.04 4.51
C GLY A 221 16.95 -13.57 5.95
N LYS A 222 16.66 -14.50 6.86
CA LYS A 222 16.58 -14.26 8.31
C LYS A 222 17.97 -14.37 8.95
N ILE A 223 18.37 -13.36 9.71
CA ILE A 223 19.64 -13.29 10.45
C ILE A 223 19.32 -13.34 11.94
N GLY A 224 19.42 -14.54 12.53
CA GLY A 224 18.89 -14.80 13.88
C GLY A 224 17.36 -14.68 13.90
N ASP A 225 16.80 -14.33 15.05
CA ASP A 225 15.33 -14.31 15.25
C ASP A 225 14.71 -12.92 15.01
N ASN A 226 15.53 -11.86 14.96
CA ASN A 226 15.07 -10.47 14.98
C ASN A 226 15.39 -9.68 13.71
N PHE A 227 16.26 -10.17 12.83
CA PHE A 227 16.66 -9.43 11.64
C PHE A 227 16.29 -10.18 10.37
N THR A 228 15.79 -9.45 9.37
CA THR A 228 15.54 -9.97 8.03
C THR A 228 16.18 -9.02 7.02
N LEU A 229 16.93 -9.57 6.08
CA LEU A 229 17.50 -8.82 4.96
C LEU A 229 16.74 -9.18 3.68
N LEU A 230 16.28 -8.17 2.96
CA LEU A 230 15.69 -8.29 1.64
C LEU A 230 16.59 -7.58 0.63
N GLY A 231 16.74 -8.17 -0.54
CA GLY A 231 17.44 -7.55 -1.66
C GLY A 231 16.85 -8.04 -2.98
N GLY A 232 16.72 -7.17 -3.96
CA GLY A 232 16.21 -7.56 -5.25
C GLY A 232 16.69 -6.71 -6.40
N VAL A 233 16.53 -7.27 -7.60
CA VAL A 233 16.84 -6.64 -8.88
C VAL A 233 15.65 -6.82 -9.80
N PHE A 234 15.10 -5.71 -10.27
CA PHE A 234 13.90 -5.65 -11.09
C PHE A 234 14.17 -4.88 -12.39
N ALA A 235 13.33 -5.08 -13.39
CA ALA A 235 13.29 -4.19 -14.55
C ALA A 235 13.03 -2.75 -14.08
N GLY A 236 13.82 -1.80 -14.57
CA GLY A 236 13.73 -0.39 -14.15
C GLY A 236 12.48 0.32 -14.65
N ASP A 237 11.85 -0.19 -15.71
CA ASP A 237 10.54 0.23 -16.20
C ASP A 237 9.64 -1.01 -16.33
N PRO A 238 8.52 -1.11 -15.57
CA PRO A 238 7.60 -2.26 -15.67
C PRO A 238 6.80 -2.28 -16.99
N THR A 239 6.96 -1.28 -17.85
CA THR A 239 6.23 -1.10 -19.10
C THR A 239 7.14 -1.16 -20.34
N ARG A 240 6.64 -0.76 -21.51
CA ARG A 240 7.39 -0.70 -22.76
C ARG A 240 8.04 0.68 -22.92
N ASP A 241 8.69 0.92 -24.06
CA ASP A 241 9.23 2.23 -24.40
C ASP A 241 8.15 3.33 -24.34
N ALA A 242 8.29 4.22 -23.35
CA ALA A 242 7.38 5.34 -23.08
C ALA A 242 7.20 6.30 -24.27
N THR A 243 8.08 6.27 -25.27
CA THR A 243 7.92 7.06 -26.50
C THR A 243 6.72 6.62 -27.35
N GLN A 244 6.20 5.41 -27.14
CA GLN A 244 5.08 4.86 -27.91
C GLN A 244 3.72 5.33 -27.41
N ASN A 245 3.59 5.57 -26.10
CA ASN A 245 2.38 6.08 -25.47
C ASN A 245 2.77 6.75 -24.15
N PRO A 246 2.38 8.00 -23.90
CA PRO A 246 2.69 8.68 -22.63
C PRO A 246 2.02 8.02 -21.41
N ASP A 247 0.98 7.22 -21.60
CA ASP A 247 0.30 6.50 -20.53
C ASP A 247 0.91 5.10 -20.31
N PRO A 248 1.61 4.87 -19.17
CA PRO A 248 2.27 3.60 -18.89
C PRO A 248 1.29 2.44 -18.71
N GLN A 249 0.07 2.70 -18.20
CA GLN A 249 -0.92 1.65 -18.00
C GLN A 249 -1.45 1.12 -19.33
N GLN A 250 -1.54 1.97 -20.36
CA GLN A 250 -1.87 1.54 -21.71
C GLN A 250 -0.72 0.78 -22.40
N LEU A 251 0.55 1.11 -22.10
CA LEU A 251 1.71 0.37 -22.61
C LEU A 251 1.80 -1.06 -22.08
N ASN A 252 1.30 -1.29 -20.86
CA ASN A 252 1.19 -2.61 -20.26
C ASN A 252 -0.25 -2.96 -19.87
N LYS A 253 -1.21 -2.76 -20.79
CA LYS A 253 -2.65 -2.88 -20.52
C LYS A 253 -3.08 -4.20 -19.87
N TYR A 254 -2.51 -5.32 -20.31
CA TYR A 254 -2.89 -6.66 -19.85
C TYR A 254 -1.98 -7.20 -18.75
N GLY A 255 -0.91 -6.48 -18.39
CA GLY A 255 0.08 -6.95 -17.42
C GLY A 255 0.97 -8.10 -17.91
N THR A 256 0.94 -8.44 -19.20
CA THR A 256 1.70 -9.55 -19.79
C THR A 256 2.92 -9.08 -20.58
N THR A 257 3.40 -7.86 -20.34
CA THR A 257 4.57 -7.32 -21.06
C THR A 257 5.87 -7.98 -20.62
N PHE A 258 5.99 -8.38 -19.35
CA PHE A 258 7.21 -8.94 -18.76
C PHE A 258 8.46 -8.13 -19.15
N SER A 259 8.40 -6.82 -18.89
CA SER A 259 9.41 -5.88 -19.37
C SER A 259 10.80 -6.19 -18.81
N ARG A 260 11.81 -5.85 -19.62
CA ARG A 260 13.23 -5.82 -19.26
C ARG A 260 13.86 -4.46 -19.60
N HIS A 261 13.02 -3.44 -19.79
CA HIS A 261 13.43 -2.08 -20.17
C HIS A 261 13.73 -1.22 -18.91
N GLY A 262 14.21 0.00 -19.13
CA GLY A 262 14.52 0.95 -18.05
C GLY A 262 15.77 0.62 -17.25
N GLY A 263 16.63 -0.29 -17.72
CA GLY A 263 17.79 -0.75 -16.96
C GLY A 263 17.40 -1.66 -15.79
N ALA A 264 18.16 -1.61 -14.71
CA ALA A 264 17.96 -2.42 -13.51
C ALA A 264 17.70 -1.53 -12.29
N LEU A 265 16.59 -1.79 -11.62
CA LEU A 265 16.24 -1.26 -10.31
C LEU A 265 16.74 -2.23 -9.24
N PHE A 266 17.72 -1.80 -8.47
CA PHE A 266 18.22 -2.49 -7.29
C PHE A 266 17.48 -1.95 -6.07
N ILE A 267 17.00 -2.83 -5.19
CA ILE A 267 16.35 -2.44 -3.94
C ILE A 267 16.86 -3.32 -2.81
N GLY A 268 17.05 -2.75 -1.63
CA GLY A 268 17.52 -3.47 -0.45
C GLY A 268 16.87 -2.93 0.81
N GLU A 269 16.57 -3.81 1.76
CA GLU A 269 15.94 -3.48 3.03
C GLU A 269 16.46 -4.36 4.16
N LEU A 270 16.87 -3.74 5.26
CA LEU A 270 17.09 -4.40 6.53
C LEU A 270 15.87 -4.16 7.41
N GLN A 271 15.29 -5.24 7.92
CA GLN A 271 14.19 -5.23 8.87
C GLN A 271 14.69 -5.71 10.23
N TYR A 272 14.27 -5.02 11.29
CA TYR A 272 14.47 -5.39 12.68
C TYR A 272 13.11 -5.53 13.36
N GLY A 273 12.78 -6.76 13.72
CA GLY A 273 11.62 -7.11 14.53
C GLY A 273 11.98 -7.19 16.01
N ARG A 274 11.13 -6.63 16.86
CA ARG A 274 11.28 -6.69 18.31
C ARG A 274 9.98 -7.15 18.94
N ASN A 275 10.07 -8.18 19.79
CA ASN A 275 8.92 -8.78 20.47
C ASN A 275 7.78 -9.14 19.49
N LEU A 276 8.12 -9.51 18.27
CA LEU A 276 7.13 -9.94 17.30
C LEU A 276 6.48 -11.23 17.81
N PRO A 277 5.15 -11.37 17.71
CA PRO A 277 4.52 -12.66 17.91
C PRO A 277 5.14 -13.65 16.91
N SER A 278 5.49 -14.86 17.34
CA SER A 278 5.90 -15.91 16.39
C SER A 278 4.70 -16.30 15.51
N ASN A 279 4.92 -16.64 14.23
CA ASN A 279 3.85 -17.01 13.28
C ASN A 279 2.82 -17.96 13.92
N GLY A 280 1.56 -17.50 14.02
CA GLY A 280 0.44 -18.26 14.60
C GLY A 280 0.39 -18.33 16.12
N ALA A 281 1.25 -17.62 16.85
CA ALA A 281 1.17 -17.46 18.29
C ALA A 281 0.75 -16.01 18.62
N LEU A 282 -0.17 -15.85 19.58
CA LEU A 282 -0.50 -14.56 20.19
C LEU A 282 0.67 -13.98 21.02
N GLU A 283 1.76 -14.72 21.16
CA GLU A 283 2.88 -14.41 22.03
C GLU A 283 4.23 -14.55 21.29
N ALA A 284 5.15 -13.63 21.61
CA ALA A 284 6.56 -13.82 21.32
C ALA A 284 7.11 -14.97 22.18
N PRO A 285 8.08 -15.77 21.70
CA PRO A 285 8.66 -16.86 22.48
C PRO A 285 9.18 -16.35 23.84
N GLN A 286 8.68 -16.90 24.95
CA GLN A 286 9.08 -16.50 26.30
C GLN A 286 9.77 -17.59 27.11
N ALA A 287 10.79 -17.16 27.86
CA ALA A 287 11.21 -17.80 29.10
C ALA A 287 10.26 -17.38 30.23
N LYS A 288 9.83 -18.33 31.08
CA LYS A 288 8.92 -18.08 32.21
C LYS A 288 9.41 -16.91 33.08
N GLY A 289 8.61 -15.83 33.14
CA GLY A 289 8.76 -14.76 34.14
C GLY A 289 9.14 -13.36 33.63
N SER A 290 9.23 -13.14 32.31
CA SER A 290 9.43 -11.79 31.74
C SER A 290 8.10 -11.17 31.29
N GLN A 291 7.87 -9.88 31.52
CA GLN A 291 6.80 -9.15 30.83
C GLN A 291 7.23 -8.97 29.37
N PRO A 292 6.47 -9.44 28.36
CA PRO A 292 6.83 -9.23 26.96
C PRO A 292 6.75 -7.74 26.64
N GLY A 293 7.82 -7.20 26.07
CA GLY A 293 7.77 -5.86 25.53
C GLY A 293 6.77 -5.77 24.37
N LEU A 294 6.31 -4.56 24.06
CA LEU A 294 5.37 -4.36 22.96
C LEU A 294 6.01 -4.64 21.59
N PRO A 295 5.27 -5.23 20.64
CA PRO A 295 5.79 -5.56 19.31
C PRO A 295 6.12 -4.31 18.50
N GLY A 296 7.19 -4.39 17.71
CA GLY A 296 7.56 -3.35 16.76
C GLY A 296 8.46 -3.86 15.64
N THR A 297 8.37 -3.18 14.50
CA THR A 297 9.14 -3.47 13.28
C THR A 297 9.78 -2.18 12.80
N TYR A 298 11.08 -2.24 12.51
CA TYR A 298 11.87 -1.11 12.04
C TYR A 298 12.59 -1.50 10.77
N LYS A 299 12.53 -0.64 9.75
CA LYS A 299 13.09 -0.93 8.42
C LYS A 299 14.00 0.20 7.99
N LEU A 300 15.12 -0.15 7.38
CA LEU A 300 16.02 0.79 6.70
C LEU A 300 16.32 0.21 5.32
N GLY A 301 16.08 0.99 4.28
CA GLY A 301 16.30 0.51 2.92
C GLY A 301 16.69 1.60 1.95
N PHE A 302 16.95 1.16 0.72
CA PHE A 302 17.28 2.02 -0.39
C PHE A 302 16.80 1.40 -1.69
N TRP A 303 16.65 2.24 -2.72
CA TRP A 303 16.63 1.77 -4.10
C TRP A 303 17.62 2.57 -4.94
N TYR A 304 18.17 1.92 -5.97
CA TYR A 304 19.07 2.50 -6.96
C TYR A 304 18.68 2.02 -8.34
N LEU A 305 18.37 2.96 -9.22
CA LEU A 305 18.06 2.72 -10.62
C LEU A 305 19.27 3.13 -11.46
N ASN A 306 19.82 2.22 -12.25
CA ASN A 306 21.07 2.47 -12.99
C ASN A 306 20.89 3.21 -14.33
N GLN A 307 19.66 3.55 -14.71
CA GLN A 307 19.38 4.26 -15.95
C GLN A 307 19.80 5.74 -15.90
N LYS A 308 20.03 6.36 -17.06
CA LYS A 308 20.22 7.81 -17.12
C LYS A 308 18.91 8.53 -16.75
N THR A 309 19.02 9.54 -15.89
CA THR A 309 17.86 10.30 -15.39
C THR A 309 18.01 11.76 -15.79
N ALA A 310 16.99 12.31 -16.44
CA ALA A 310 16.98 13.70 -16.87
C ALA A 310 16.93 14.65 -15.65
N ASP A 311 17.70 15.73 -15.69
CA ASP A 311 17.57 16.84 -14.74
C ASP A 311 16.18 17.50 -14.91
N THR A 312 15.59 17.94 -13.81
CA THR A 312 14.24 18.55 -13.84
C THR A 312 14.24 20.03 -14.20
N ARG A 313 15.42 20.66 -14.37
CA ARG A 313 15.57 22.10 -14.57
C ARG A 313 16.61 22.50 -15.61
N LEU A 314 17.80 21.89 -15.59
CA LEU A 314 18.98 22.38 -16.30
C LEU A 314 19.32 21.55 -17.53
N ASP A 315 19.84 22.21 -18.57
CA ASP A 315 20.48 21.57 -19.71
C ASP A 315 21.96 21.24 -19.45
N ALA A 316 22.63 20.61 -20.42
CA ALA A 316 24.02 20.17 -20.30
C ALA A 316 25.04 21.33 -20.12
N ASP A 317 24.67 22.57 -20.47
CA ASP A 317 25.50 23.76 -20.31
C ASP A 317 25.19 24.51 -18.98
N GLY A 318 24.29 23.95 -18.15
CA GLY A 318 23.88 24.52 -16.87
C GLY A 318 22.88 25.66 -16.99
N GLN A 319 22.22 25.82 -18.15
CA GLN A 319 21.17 26.83 -18.34
C GLN A 319 19.78 26.25 -18.01
N PRO A 320 18.85 27.07 -17.49
CA PRO A 320 17.45 26.66 -17.36
C PRO A 320 16.83 26.27 -18.70
N MET A 321 16.23 25.08 -18.78
CA MET A 321 15.59 24.58 -20.01
C MET A 321 14.46 25.48 -20.50
N ALA A 322 13.74 26.14 -19.58
CA ALA A 322 12.68 27.10 -19.91
C ALA A 322 13.20 28.32 -20.69
N ILE A 323 14.51 28.60 -20.61
CA ILE A 323 15.17 29.73 -21.28
C ILE A 323 15.93 29.26 -22.52
N SER A 324 16.72 28.18 -22.40
CA SER A 324 17.57 27.69 -23.49
C SER A 324 16.82 26.90 -24.56
N GLY A 325 15.73 26.22 -24.19
CA GLY A 325 15.03 25.27 -25.06
C GLY A 325 15.83 24.00 -25.38
N ASN A 326 17.01 23.82 -24.77
CA ASN A 326 17.85 22.64 -24.98
C ASN A 326 17.33 21.43 -24.19
N PRO A 327 17.72 20.20 -24.58
CA PRO A 327 17.41 19.00 -23.80
C PRO A 327 18.03 19.00 -22.41
N ALA A 328 17.37 18.32 -21.47
CA ALA A 328 17.84 18.17 -20.10
C ALA A 328 19.23 17.53 -20.00
N MET A 329 20.04 18.02 -19.06
CA MET A 329 21.23 17.32 -18.59
C MET A 329 20.86 15.91 -18.13
N GLN A 330 21.75 14.95 -18.37
CA GLN A 330 21.54 13.55 -18.01
C GLN A 330 22.42 13.15 -16.84
N HIS A 331 21.80 12.71 -15.76
CA HIS A 331 22.48 12.18 -14.59
C HIS A 331 22.72 10.68 -14.68
N ALA A 332 23.81 10.20 -14.09
CA ALA A 332 24.07 8.76 -13.97
C ALA A 332 23.26 8.17 -12.80
N GLY A 333 22.20 7.44 -13.12
CA GLY A 333 21.36 6.76 -12.14
C GLY A 333 20.41 7.67 -11.36
N ASN A 334 19.57 7.03 -10.56
CA ASN A 334 18.70 7.66 -9.58
C ASN A 334 18.63 6.79 -8.32
N TYR A 335 18.35 7.37 -7.16
CA TYR A 335 18.30 6.62 -5.92
C TYR A 335 17.44 7.27 -4.85
N SER A 336 17.06 6.47 -3.87
CA SER A 336 16.48 6.95 -2.63
C SER A 336 16.89 6.08 -1.45
N ILE A 337 16.84 6.67 -0.26
CA ILE A 337 16.94 5.98 1.02
C ILE A 337 15.64 6.18 1.79
N TYR A 338 15.26 5.19 2.59
CA TYR A 338 14.05 5.26 3.40
C TYR A 338 14.18 4.54 4.73
N ALA A 339 13.35 4.95 5.68
CA ALA A 339 13.16 4.26 6.94
C ALA A 339 11.66 4.13 7.25
N VAL A 340 11.29 3.03 7.90
CA VAL A 340 9.93 2.74 8.38
C VAL A 340 10.02 2.33 9.85
N ALA A 341 9.06 2.76 10.65
CA ALA A 341 8.88 2.31 12.02
C ALA A 341 7.41 2.03 12.28
N ASP A 342 7.12 0.86 12.84
CA ASP A 342 5.82 0.41 13.33
C ASP A 342 6.00 -0.01 14.79
N GLN A 343 5.23 0.55 15.72
CA GLN A 343 5.35 0.22 17.15
C GLN A 343 3.99 0.25 17.85
N THR A 344 3.64 -0.85 18.51
CA THR A 344 2.58 -0.80 19.53
C THR A 344 3.12 -0.05 20.74
N VAL A 345 2.46 1.02 21.16
CA VAL A 345 2.92 1.85 22.28
C VAL A 345 2.11 1.64 23.55
N TRP A 346 0.92 1.04 23.44
CA TRP A 346 0.11 0.71 24.60
C TRP A 346 -0.90 -0.41 24.31
N ARG A 347 -1.15 -1.25 25.32
CA ARG A 347 -2.24 -2.23 25.41
C ARG A 347 -2.66 -2.41 26.88
N PRO A 348 -3.94 -2.62 27.22
CA PRO A 348 -4.39 -2.80 28.61
C PRO A 348 -3.83 -4.04 29.32
N SER A 349 -3.72 -5.14 28.58
CA SER A 349 -3.21 -6.44 29.05
C SER A 349 -2.61 -7.21 27.87
N GLU A 350 -1.89 -8.29 28.15
CA GLU A 350 -1.24 -9.08 27.10
C GLU A 350 -2.25 -9.72 26.13
N ASP A 351 -3.36 -10.22 26.65
CA ASP A 351 -4.44 -10.84 25.89
C ASP A 351 -5.43 -9.84 25.25
N SER A 352 -5.17 -8.53 25.39
CA SER A 352 -6.11 -7.52 24.90
C SER A 352 -5.94 -7.32 23.39
N SER A 353 -7.04 -7.39 22.65
CA SER A 353 -7.13 -6.93 21.26
C SER A 353 -7.01 -5.40 21.13
N LEU A 354 -7.28 -4.66 22.22
CA LEU A 354 -7.16 -3.20 22.25
C LEU A 354 -5.69 -2.79 22.26
N THR A 355 -5.24 -2.21 21.15
CA THR A 355 -3.87 -1.73 20.98
C THR A 355 -3.84 -0.32 20.43
N LEU A 356 -2.96 0.51 20.97
CA LEU A 356 -2.60 1.80 20.41
C LEU A 356 -1.24 1.66 19.71
N ASN A 357 -1.20 1.99 18.44
CA ASN A 357 -0.03 1.82 17.60
C ASN A 357 0.37 3.13 16.94
N LEU A 358 1.68 3.31 16.77
CA LEU A 358 2.26 4.42 16.01
C LEU A 358 3.00 3.85 14.81
N PHE A 359 2.98 4.60 13.72
CA PHE A 359 3.84 4.35 12.59
C PHE A 359 4.43 5.62 12.00
N GLY A 360 5.51 5.46 11.25
CA GLY A 360 6.02 6.49 10.37
C GLY A 360 6.95 5.94 9.30
N ARG A 361 6.94 6.61 8.15
CA ARG A 361 7.86 6.37 7.04
C ARG A 361 8.47 7.69 6.61
N VAL A 362 9.76 7.69 6.30
CA VAL A 362 10.45 8.82 5.67
C VAL A 362 11.29 8.30 4.51
N MET A 363 11.33 9.05 3.42
CA MET A 363 12.08 8.70 2.22
C MET A 363 12.61 9.94 1.53
N ALA A 364 13.88 9.92 1.12
CA ALA A 364 14.54 11.06 0.49
C ALA A 364 15.25 10.66 -0.81
N ALA A 365 15.20 11.54 -1.80
CA ALA A 365 15.82 11.37 -3.11
C ALA A 365 16.51 12.68 -3.56
N PRO A 366 17.49 12.64 -4.48
CA PRO A 366 18.16 13.84 -5.00
C PRO A 366 17.16 14.82 -5.65
N GLY A 367 17.11 16.06 -5.17
CA GLY A 367 16.17 17.08 -5.68
C GLY A 367 16.56 17.72 -7.02
N ASP A 368 17.71 17.35 -7.60
CA ASP A 368 18.20 17.81 -8.90
C ASP A 368 17.49 17.10 -10.09
N ARG A 369 17.15 15.82 -9.90
CA ARG A 369 16.57 14.95 -10.94
C ARG A 369 15.19 14.39 -10.60
N ASN A 370 14.73 14.58 -9.36
CA ASN A 370 13.45 14.04 -8.89
C ASN A 370 12.42 15.15 -8.69
N PRO A 371 11.21 15.00 -9.26
CA PRO A 371 10.06 15.85 -8.93
C PRO A 371 9.79 15.91 -7.43
N ILE A 372 9.94 14.81 -6.70
CA ILE A 372 9.75 14.73 -5.25
C ILE A 372 11.09 14.41 -4.57
N SER A 373 11.57 15.28 -3.68
CA SER A 373 12.86 15.07 -3.00
C SER A 373 12.73 14.44 -1.61
N LEU A 374 11.55 14.53 -1.01
CA LEU A 374 11.26 14.00 0.31
C LEU A 374 9.78 13.63 0.38
N SER A 375 9.50 12.46 0.94
CA SER A 375 8.17 12.10 1.41
C SER A 375 8.25 11.60 2.84
N ALA A 376 7.21 11.89 3.63
CA ALA A 376 7.08 11.37 4.97
C ALA A 376 5.61 11.11 5.29
N ASN A 377 5.32 10.03 6.01
CA ASN A 377 4.02 9.80 6.59
C ASN A 377 4.17 9.37 8.05
N ALA A 378 3.15 9.61 8.85
CA ALA A 378 3.06 9.15 10.22
C ALA A 378 1.61 9.11 10.67
N GLY A 379 1.31 8.24 11.62
CA GLY A 379 -0.04 8.16 12.14
C GLY A 379 -0.17 7.32 13.39
N ILE A 380 -1.40 7.28 13.87
CA ILE A 380 -1.82 6.56 15.06
C ILE A 380 -2.98 5.66 14.65
N THR A 381 -2.94 4.41 15.07
CA THR A 381 -4.06 3.49 14.92
C THR A 381 -4.49 2.93 16.27
N LEU A 382 -5.79 2.70 16.41
CA LEU A 382 -6.42 2.12 17.58
C LEU A 382 -7.22 0.89 17.13
N THR A 383 -6.76 -0.29 17.54
CA THR A 383 -7.46 -1.57 17.28
C THR A 383 -8.47 -1.81 18.40
N ALA A 384 -9.61 -2.43 18.10
CA ALA A 384 -10.68 -2.74 19.06
C ALA A 384 -11.15 -1.53 19.92
N PRO A 385 -11.48 -0.37 19.32
CA PRO A 385 -11.77 0.85 20.09
C PRO A 385 -13.03 0.77 20.96
N PHE A 386 -13.96 -0.16 20.68
CA PHE A 386 -15.23 -0.30 21.39
C PHE A 386 -15.46 -1.73 21.88
N ALA A 387 -16.14 -1.87 23.03
CA ALA A 387 -16.51 -3.17 23.58
C ALA A 387 -17.41 -3.96 22.61
N GLY A 388 -17.10 -5.24 22.39
CA GLY A 388 -17.83 -6.11 21.45
C GLY A 388 -17.49 -5.85 19.98
N ARG A 389 -16.45 -5.05 19.70
CA ARG A 389 -15.96 -4.70 18.37
C ARG A 389 -14.46 -4.97 18.26
N ASP A 390 -14.06 -6.18 18.62
CA ASP A 390 -12.65 -6.55 18.79
C ASP A 390 -11.84 -6.56 17.47
N ASN A 391 -12.53 -6.49 16.33
CA ASN A 391 -11.94 -6.48 14.98
C ASN A 391 -12.07 -5.12 14.28
N ASP A 392 -12.56 -4.08 14.97
CA ASP A 392 -12.62 -2.72 14.40
C ASP A 392 -11.28 -2.02 14.54
N SER A 393 -11.05 -1.01 13.70
CA SER A 393 -9.86 -0.18 13.78
C SER A 393 -10.19 1.28 13.44
N ALA A 394 -9.59 2.20 14.18
CA ALA A 394 -9.68 3.64 13.93
C ALA A 394 -8.28 4.20 13.69
N GLY A 395 -8.16 5.22 12.84
CA GLY A 395 -6.87 5.79 12.48
C GLY A 395 -6.90 7.29 12.23
N LEU A 396 -5.81 7.96 12.58
CA LEU A 396 -5.48 9.32 12.15
C LEU A 396 -4.06 9.33 11.60
N ALA A 397 -3.86 9.89 10.40
CA ALA A 397 -2.53 9.97 9.81
C ALA A 397 -2.31 11.26 9.01
N LEU A 398 -1.03 11.55 8.80
CA LEU A 398 -0.52 12.65 8.00
C LEU A 398 0.44 12.13 6.95
N GLY A 399 0.30 12.63 5.73
CA GLY A 399 1.25 12.49 4.62
C GLY A 399 1.85 13.85 4.26
N TYR A 400 3.12 13.85 3.88
CA TYR A 400 3.87 15.04 3.49
C TYR A 400 4.74 14.71 2.27
N VAL A 401 4.67 15.53 1.24
CA VAL A 401 5.61 15.52 0.11
C VAL A 401 6.29 16.86 -0.03
N LYS A 402 7.54 16.85 -0.47
CA LYS A 402 8.31 18.03 -0.81
C LYS A 402 8.84 17.93 -2.23
N VAL A 403 8.55 18.94 -3.02
CA VAL A 403 9.02 19.07 -4.40
C VAL A 403 10.53 19.30 -4.42
N GLY A 404 11.21 18.67 -5.38
CA GLY A 404 12.64 18.82 -5.63
C GLY A 404 13.02 20.28 -5.92
N ASN A 405 14.22 20.67 -5.51
CA ASN A 405 14.69 22.06 -5.69
C ASN A 405 14.84 22.43 -7.17
N HIS A 406 15.18 21.49 -8.05
CA HIS A 406 15.21 21.73 -9.49
C HIS A 406 13.80 21.82 -10.08
N ALA A 407 12.87 20.93 -9.72
CA ALA A 407 11.47 21.03 -10.15
C ALA A 407 10.82 22.36 -9.72
N ALA A 408 11.02 22.80 -8.48
CA ALA A 408 10.57 24.11 -8.01
C ALA A 408 11.35 25.28 -8.67
N GLY A 409 12.61 25.05 -9.06
CA GLY A 409 13.39 26.00 -9.86
C GLY A 409 12.84 26.16 -11.27
N ALA A 410 12.45 25.06 -11.92
CA ALA A 410 11.85 25.06 -13.25
C ALA A 410 10.52 25.81 -13.26
N ASP A 411 9.69 25.69 -12.21
CA ASP A 411 8.47 26.51 -12.07
C ASP A 411 8.79 28.02 -12.07
N ARG A 412 9.87 28.45 -11.37
CA ARG A 412 10.31 29.86 -11.38
C ARG A 412 10.81 30.29 -12.76
N ASP A 413 11.62 29.44 -13.40
CA ASP A 413 12.20 29.74 -14.70
C ASP A 413 11.09 29.86 -15.78
N ASN A 414 10.02 29.05 -15.69
CA ASN A 414 8.82 29.17 -16.53
C ASN A 414 8.05 30.48 -16.30
N GLY A 415 7.90 30.92 -15.05
CA GLY A 415 7.32 32.22 -14.74
C GLY A 415 8.11 33.39 -15.35
N ILE A 416 9.44 33.31 -15.30
CA ILE A 416 10.32 34.31 -15.94
C ILE A 416 10.19 34.27 -17.47
N ALA A 417 10.28 33.07 -18.07
CA ALA A 417 10.23 32.90 -19.53
C ALA A 417 8.89 33.34 -20.14
N SER A 418 7.79 33.16 -19.40
CA SER A 418 6.45 33.61 -19.80
C SER A 418 6.14 35.07 -19.46
N GLY A 419 7.02 35.76 -18.73
CA GLY A 419 6.76 37.12 -18.22
C GLY A 419 5.70 37.18 -17.12
N ASN A 420 5.36 36.05 -16.50
CA ASN A 420 4.39 35.94 -15.42
C ASN A 420 5.09 35.89 -14.05
N SER A 421 5.28 37.06 -13.42
CA SER A 421 5.91 37.16 -12.09
C SER A 421 5.07 36.57 -10.95
N LEU A 422 3.82 36.20 -11.21
CA LEU A 422 2.90 35.60 -10.23
C LEU A 422 2.73 34.09 -10.45
N TYR A 423 3.49 33.48 -11.36
CA TYR A 423 3.42 32.05 -11.63
C TYR A 423 3.66 31.22 -10.36
N PRO A 424 2.74 30.33 -9.96
CA PRO A 424 2.90 29.49 -8.79
C PRO A 424 4.15 28.61 -8.86
N VAL A 425 4.89 28.57 -7.75
CA VAL A 425 6.03 27.67 -7.56
C VAL A 425 5.58 26.56 -6.61
N ARG A 426 5.73 25.30 -7.05
CA ARG A 426 5.39 24.16 -6.23
C ARG A 426 6.36 24.04 -5.05
N SER A 427 5.85 23.66 -3.88
CA SER A 427 6.64 23.53 -2.64
C SER A 427 6.42 22.17 -1.98
N ASP A 428 5.30 22.02 -1.27
CA ASP A 428 4.98 20.89 -0.43
C ASP A 428 3.48 20.63 -0.43
N GLU A 429 3.06 19.40 -0.22
CA GLU A 429 1.66 19.05 -0.02
C GLU A 429 1.54 18.25 1.27
N ILE A 430 0.49 18.55 2.05
CA ILE A 430 0.14 17.81 3.27
C ILE A 430 -1.22 17.17 3.04
N GLN A 431 -1.31 15.87 3.28
CA GLN A 431 -2.56 15.12 3.36
C GLN A 431 -2.81 14.73 4.81
N ALA A 432 -4.03 14.88 5.29
CA ALA A 432 -4.49 14.34 6.56
C ALA A 432 -5.63 13.37 6.30
N GLU A 433 -5.63 12.24 6.97
CA GLU A 433 -6.66 11.20 6.82
C GLU A 433 -7.16 10.74 8.18
N ALA A 434 -8.47 10.58 8.29
CA ALA A 434 -9.16 10.03 9.44
C ALA A 434 -10.10 8.92 8.98
N THR A 435 -9.92 7.72 9.53
CA THR A 435 -10.62 6.52 9.08
C THR A 435 -11.18 5.71 10.24
N TYR A 436 -12.28 5.00 9.97
CA TYR A 436 -12.83 3.97 10.85
C TYR A 436 -13.25 2.75 10.05
N LEU A 437 -12.61 1.61 10.31
CA LEU A 437 -12.93 0.30 9.76
C LEU A 437 -13.85 -0.46 10.72
N TYR A 438 -15.01 -0.84 10.18
CA TYR A 438 -16.03 -1.65 10.81
C TYR A 438 -16.02 -3.07 10.20
N GLN A 439 -15.60 -4.06 10.98
CA GLN A 439 -15.64 -5.47 10.58
C GLN A 439 -17.05 -6.04 10.81
N LEU A 440 -17.84 -6.21 9.74
CA LEU A 440 -19.22 -6.67 9.84
C LEU A 440 -19.30 -8.20 10.02
N THR A 441 -18.54 -8.94 9.22
CA THR A 441 -18.29 -10.39 9.35
C THR A 441 -16.82 -10.64 8.99
N PRO A 442 -16.20 -11.79 9.29
CA PRO A 442 -14.80 -12.02 8.92
C PRO A 442 -14.49 -11.80 7.43
N TRP A 443 -15.48 -11.99 6.55
CA TRP A 443 -15.34 -11.80 5.09
C TRP A 443 -15.88 -10.46 4.57
N TRP A 444 -16.39 -9.56 5.41
CA TRP A 444 -16.96 -8.28 4.98
C TRP A 444 -16.59 -7.10 5.89
N GLN A 445 -15.98 -6.09 5.29
CA GLN A 445 -15.56 -4.85 5.96
C GLN A 445 -16.21 -3.64 5.33
N TRP A 446 -16.47 -2.63 6.16
CA TRP A 446 -16.89 -1.28 5.77
C TRP A 446 -15.93 -0.28 6.38
N GLN A 447 -15.53 0.74 5.64
CA GLN A 447 -14.56 1.72 6.10
C GLN A 447 -15.02 3.12 5.71
N ALA A 448 -15.26 3.96 6.70
CA ALA A 448 -15.56 5.38 6.49
C ALA A 448 -14.26 6.17 6.54
N ASP A 449 -14.14 7.16 5.65
CA ASP A 449 -12.91 7.91 5.44
C ASP A 449 -13.17 9.41 5.25
N LEU A 450 -12.27 10.23 5.79
CA LEU A 450 -12.27 11.69 5.67
C LEU A 450 -10.84 12.15 5.42
N GLN A 451 -10.63 12.84 4.30
CA GLN A 451 -9.32 13.38 3.94
C GLN A 451 -9.36 14.90 3.77
N TYR A 452 -8.24 15.53 4.11
CA TYR A 452 -7.96 16.93 3.83
C TYR A 452 -6.60 17.07 3.17
N VAL A 453 -6.54 17.79 2.04
CA VAL A 453 -5.26 18.09 1.38
C VAL A 453 -5.01 19.59 1.36
N ARG A 454 -3.86 19.97 1.91
CA ARG A 454 -3.36 21.35 1.91
C ARG A 454 -2.31 21.53 0.82
N ASN A 455 -2.43 22.64 0.08
CA ASN A 455 -1.55 23.02 -1.01
C ASN A 455 -1.49 21.91 -2.06
N VAL A 456 -2.68 21.57 -2.57
CA VAL A 456 -2.91 20.49 -3.55
C VAL A 456 -1.97 20.63 -4.76
N GLY A 457 -1.43 19.50 -5.22
CA GLY A 457 -0.42 19.47 -6.28
C GLY A 457 0.89 20.12 -5.86
N ALA A 458 1.17 20.17 -4.55
CA ALA A 458 2.19 21.03 -3.93
C ALA A 458 2.05 22.53 -4.27
N GLY A 459 0.85 22.99 -4.60
CA GLY A 459 0.58 24.35 -5.06
C GLY A 459 0.76 24.51 -6.56
N ALA A 460 0.45 23.47 -7.34
CA ALA A 460 0.40 23.52 -8.78
C ALA A 460 -0.63 24.56 -9.26
N VAL A 461 -0.42 25.06 -10.49
CA VAL A 461 -1.32 25.99 -11.14
C VAL A 461 -2.68 25.32 -11.36
N SER A 462 -3.76 26.03 -11.04
CA SER A 462 -5.11 25.56 -11.36
C SER A 462 -5.30 25.49 -12.88
N PRO A 463 -5.68 24.33 -13.46
CA PRO A 463 -5.93 24.21 -14.89
C PRO A 463 -7.04 25.14 -15.41
N ASN A 464 -7.93 25.56 -14.51
CA ASN A 464 -9.06 26.45 -14.81
C ASN A 464 -8.69 27.95 -14.70
N ASP A 465 -7.45 28.29 -14.36
CA ASP A 465 -6.99 29.68 -14.30
C ASP A 465 -6.26 30.08 -15.58
N PRO A 466 -6.89 30.85 -16.49
CA PRO A 466 -6.27 31.26 -17.75
C PRO A 466 -5.05 32.18 -17.56
N ASN A 467 -4.93 32.84 -16.39
CA ASN A 467 -3.81 33.72 -16.09
C ASN A 467 -2.62 32.98 -15.47
N GLN A 468 -2.80 31.71 -15.09
CA GLN A 468 -1.76 30.89 -14.44
C GLN A 468 -1.13 31.55 -13.20
N ILE A 469 -1.95 32.18 -12.36
CA ILE A 469 -1.54 32.85 -11.11
C ILE A 469 -2.15 32.19 -9.87
N GLN A 470 -3.22 31.42 -10.02
CA GLN A 470 -3.93 30.75 -8.95
C GLN A 470 -3.45 29.31 -8.79
N LYS A 471 -3.31 28.90 -7.52
CA LYS A 471 -3.04 27.51 -7.16
C LYS A 471 -4.33 26.70 -7.13
N ILE A 472 -4.19 25.37 -7.22
CA ILE A 472 -5.30 24.46 -6.87
C ILE A 472 -5.66 24.69 -5.39
N PRO A 473 -6.94 24.99 -5.05
CA PRO A 473 -7.36 25.20 -3.67
C PRO A 473 -7.25 23.93 -2.82
N ASN A 474 -7.01 24.08 -1.52
CA ASN A 474 -7.11 23.00 -0.54
C ASN A 474 -8.48 22.30 -0.64
N ASN A 475 -8.53 21.01 -0.36
CA ASN A 475 -9.76 20.24 -0.56
C ASN A 475 -10.09 19.29 0.58
N TRP A 476 -11.36 18.88 0.64
CA TRP A 476 -11.88 17.89 1.56
C TRP A 476 -12.53 16.76 0.77
N VAL A 477 -12.23 15.52 1.14
CA VAL A 477 -12.79 14.31 0.52
C VAL A 477 -13.50 13.48 1.57
N LEU A 478 -14.66 12.94 1.22
CA LEU A 478 -15.37 11.92 1.99
C LEU A 478 -15.29 10.59 1.23
N GLY A 479 -15.02 9.51 1.95
CA GLY A 479 -14.92 8.16 1.40
C GLY A 479 -15.77 7.14 2.15
N LEU A 480 -16.28 6.18 1.39
CA LEU A 480 -16.80 4.93 1.93
C LEU A 480 -16.24 3.78 1.11
N LYS A 481 -15.52 2.88 1.76
CA LYS A 481 -14.94 1.65 1.19
C LYS A 481 -15.62 0.43 1.78
N THR A 482 -15.74 -0.62 0.97
CA THR A 482 -16.10 -1.95 1.42
C THR A 482 -15.17 -2.98 0.80
N THR A 483 -14.80 -3.98 1.59
CA THR A 483 -13.98 -5.11 1.15
C THR A 483 -14.73 -6.40 1.42
N ILE A 484 -14.83 -7.27 0.43
CA ILE A 484 -15.48 -8.58 0.50
C ILE A 484 -14.50 -9.66 0.10
N THR A 485 -14.38 -10.70 0.91
CA THR A 485 -13.58 -11.90 0.61
C THR A 485 -14.51 -13.07 0.28
N PHE A 486 -14.37 -13.64 -0.92
CA PHE A 486 -15.28 -14.67 -1.44
C PHE A 486 -14.86 -16.09 -1.05
#